data_AF-A0AAJ2G556-F1
#
_entry.id   AF-A0AAJ2G556-F1
#
_cell.length_a   1.000
_cell.length_b   1.000
_cell.length_c   1.000
_cell.angle_alpha   90.00
_cell.angle_beta   90.00
_cell.angle_gamma   90.00
#
_symmetry.space_group_name_H-M   'P 1'
#
loop_
_entity.id
_entity.type
_entity.pdbx_description
1 polymer ?
#
loop_
_entity_poly.entity_id
_entity_poly.type
_entity_poly.pdbx_seq_one_letter_code
_entity_poly.pdbx_strand_id
1 'polypeptide(L)' 'MNSYQVTERGAGQLTISAGDFQGGVFLYDLVTDGKSNGVKKMVVQK' A
#
# COMPACT_ATOMS: atom_id res chain seq x y z
N MET A 1 5.06 6.99 10.02
CA MET A 1 3.97 6.93 9.03
C MET A 1 4.64 6.95 7.67
N ASN A 2 4.63 5.82 6.97
CA ASN A 2 5.34 5.68 5.69
C ASN A 2 4.38 5.99 4.54
N SER A 3 4.82 6.77 3.56
CA SER A 3 4.04 7.13 2.38
C SER A 3 4.83 6.72 1.14
N TYR A 4 4.19 5.95 0.26
CA TYR A 4 4.78 5.47 -0.99
C TYR A 4 4.02 6.11 -2.15
N GLN A 5 4.71 6.95 -2.91
CA GLN A 5 4.13 7.69 -4.03
C GLN A 5 4.15 6.81 -5.28
N VAL A 6 3.02 6.69 -5.97
CA VAL A 6 2.96 6.09 -7.31
C VAL A 6 3.17 7.22 -8.32
N THR A 7 4.31 7.21 -9.02
CA THR A 7 4.76 8.33 -9.86
C THR A 7 4.13 8.36 -11.27
N GLU A 8 3.50 7.28 -11.72
CA GLU A 8 3.01 7.16 -13.09
C GLU A 8 1.54 6.70 -13.18
N ARG A 9 0.76 7.43 -13.97
CA ARG A 9 -0.62 7.05 -14.34
C ARG A 9 -0.56 5.81 -15.25
N GLY A 10 -1.23 4.73 -14.85
CA GLY A 10 -1.18 3.45 -15.56
C GLY A 10 -0.15 2.46 -15.01
N ALA A 11 0.74 2.88 -14.11
CA ALA A 11 1.54 1.98 -13.27
C ALA A 11 0.68 1.46 -12.11
N GLY A 12 -0.41 0.77 -12.43
CA GLY A 12 -1.41 0.27 -11.47
C GLY A 12 -0.92 -0.83 -10.52
N GLN A 13 0.40 -0.95 -10.34
CA GLN A 13 1.04 -1.98 -9.54
C GLN A 13 2.17 -1.36 -8.73
N LEU A 14 1.90 -1.09 -7.46
CA LEU A 14 2.93 -0.92 -6.44
C LEU A 14 3.20 -2.29 -5.83
N THR A 15 4.30 -2.94 -6.22
CA THR A 15 4.72 -4.20 -5.60
C THR A 15 5.49 -3.89 -4.33
N ILE A 16 4.84 -4.12 -3.19
CA ILE A 16 5.46 -4.05 -1.88
C ILE A 16 6.01 -5.45 -1.56
N SER A 17 7.33 -5.61 -1.65
CA SER A 17 7.99 -6.87 -1.30
C SER A 17 7.99 -7.04 0.23
N ALA A 18 7.37 -8.12 0.72
CA ALA A 18 7.24 -8.43 2.15
C ALA A 18 8.56 -8.75 2.88
N GLY A 19 9.73 -8.61 2.22
CA GLY A 19 11.04 -8.80 2.84
C GLY A 19 11.30 -7.83 4.00
N ASP A 20 10.72 -6.62 3.93
CA ASP A 20 10.88 -5.57 4.95
C ASP A 20 9.75 -5.55 5.99
N PHE A 21 8.72 -6.39 5.82
CA PHE A 21 7.54 -6.39 6.69
C PHE A 21 7.57 -7.63 7.59
N GLN A 22 7.61 -7.41 8.91
CA GLN A 22 7.35 -8.49 9.85
C GLN A 22 5.91 -8.98 9.69
N GLY A 23 5.68 -10.28 9.92
CA GLY A 23 4.34 -10.87 9.86
C GLY A 23 3.39 -10.11 10.78
N GLY A 24 2.20 -9.79 10.28
CA GLY A 24 1.28 -8.90 10.97
C GLY A 24 0.15 -8.35 10.10
N VAL A 25 -0.63 -7.44 10.70
CA VAL A 25 -1.75 -6.75 10.06
C VAL A 25 -1.36 -5.30 9.81
N PHE A 26 -1.47 -4.88 8.56
CA PHE A 26 -1.18 -3.51 8.13
C PHE A 26 -2.46 -2.88 7.58
N LEU A 27 -2.72 -1.63 7.96
CA LEU A 27 -3.78 -0.82 7.40
C LEU A 27 -3.15 0.21 6.45
N TYR A 28 -3.72 0.36 5.26
CA TYR A 28 -3.28 1.35 4.29
C TYR A 28 -4.49 2.04 3.66
N ASP A 29 -4.34 3.33 3.32
CA ASP A 29 -5.33 4.07 2.55
C ASP A 29 -4.80 4.27 1.12
N LEU A 30 -5.63 3.98 0.13
CA LEU A 30 -5.29 4.15 -1.27
C LEU A 30 -5.81 5.51 -1.75
N VAL A 31 -4.91 6.48 -1.88
CA VAL A 31 -5.25 7.82 -2.37
C VAL A 31 -4.96 7.90 -3.87
N THR A 32 -5.99 8.15 -4.68
CA THR A 32 -5.88 8.32 -6.13
C THR A 32 -6.43 9.68 -6.52
N ASP A 33 -5.67 10.46 -7.30
CA ASP A 33 -6.07 11.80 -7.76
C ASP A 33 -6.59 12.70 -6.61
N GLY A 34 -5.94 12.62 -5.44
CA GLY A 34 -6.29 13.38 -4.24
C GLY A 34 -7.52 12.85 -3.46
N LYS A 35 -8.14 11.75 -3.90
CA LYS A 35 -9.29 11.13 -3.24
C LYS A 35 -8.90 9.82 -2.56
N SER A 36 -9.28 9.68 -1.30
CA SER A 36 -9.18 8.42 -0.57
C SER A 36 -10.18 7.41 -1.17
N ASN A 37 -9.69 6.20 -1.47
CA ASN A 37 -10.50 5.06 -1.90
C ASN A 37 -10.83 4.12 -0.72
N GLY A 38 -10.62 4.60 0.51
CA GLY A 38 -10.95 3.91 1.74
C GLY A 38 -9.80 3.05 2.29
N VAL A 39 -9.85 2.85 3.61
CA VAL A 39 -8.87 2.06 4.36
C VAL A 39 -9.01 0.58 4.00
N LYS A 40 -7.89 -0.04 3.63
CA LYS A 40 -7.76 -1.46 3.30
C LYS A 40 -6.84 -2.14 4.31
N LYS A 41 -7.05 -3.44 4.49
CA LYS A 41 -6.28 -4.32 5.39
C LYS A 41 -5.40 -5.27 4.58
N MET A 42 -4.11 -5.30 4.90
CA MET A 42 -3.15 -6.28 4.40
C MET A 42 -2.72 -7.19 5.54
N VAL A 43 -2.70 -8.50 5.30
CA VAL A 43 -2.21 -9.49 6.26
C VAL A 43 -0.95 -10.11 5.66
N VAL A 44 0.18 -9.96 6.34
CA VAL A 44 1.46 -10.57 5.95
C VAL A 44 1.69 -11.79 6.85
N GLN A 45 1.77 -12.96 6.23
CA GLN A 45 2.10 -14.23 6.89
C GLN A 45 3.50 -14.64 6.44
N LYS A 46 4.30 -15.19 7.36
CA LYS A 46 5.60 -15.80 7.05
C LYS A 46 5.43 -17.18 6.43
#